data_AF-A0A1I4CL55-F1
#
_entry.id   AF-A0A1I4CL55-F1
#
_cell.length_a   1.000
_cell.length_b   1.000
_cell.length_c   1.000
_cell.angle_alpha   90.00
_cell.angle_beta   90.00
_cell.angle_gamma   90.00
#
_symmetry.space_group_name_H-M   'P 1'
#
loop_
_entity.id
_entity.type
_entity.pdbx_description
1 polymer ?
#
loop_
_entity_poly.entity_id
_entity_poly.type
_entity_poly.pdbx_seq_one_letter_code
_entity_poly.pdbx_strand_id
1 'polypeptide(L)'
;MRYILTIVSVLALGAPAFGQTVDSQGASRLTEALSRYVTADAFGKGVLAVAVDGDAYRITVDFTALAALLPKQDLAKFEIGAYSFKVKPRGDGKWDVAGDLIPNGSFEANGPDGLQKMQWTVVDGKFEGVYDPELAAFVSGSGSQTGLTMRSSDPKSQMDASIGAGTLTMEGTKSATGGVDFTSKQTMSDFLESIKVDDPETGINLPVTIRAREVSLDATGKGVRTKPFLDLIAFGVANGEETRLKANQAELKSLLRAALPFWDRIDGSYRFSDFAAESQVGSFGAKEFGITVGMDGIGKDGTLNYTFNVTGPKLPEQLLPAWSVPLLPTDISLSIGGANIDLDAVARKAIEAFDLNQDPPISAKVGAELSAQMMANLPKVVISRSIVRNKDSEIGVEGEVTFPDGKPEVNMTIDAAGYDKIVEALQAAAATDPQAGQYLPAMLAVKGFAKTLPDGRVQWAINRAADGSVRVNGVMLKPADPPTPEADELQDGGVSEPGQGDGGAILAPQ
;
A
#
# COMPACT_ATOMS: atom_id res chain seq x y z
N MET A 1 10.69 -5.96 -3.65
CA MET A 1 9.54 -6.71 -4.18
C MET A 1 8.20 -5.94 -4.21
N ARG A 2 8.19 -4.59 -4.23
CA ARG A 2 6.96 -3.81 -3.93
C ARG A 2 6.08 -3.41 -5.13
N TYR A 3 6.36 -3.85 -6.35
CA TYR A 3 5.61 -3.41 -7.55
C TYR A 3 5.34 -4.47 -8.64
N ILE A 4 5.48 -5.77 -8.36
CA ILE A 4 5.49 -6.77 -9.44
C ILE A 4 4.12 -7.41 -9.75
N LEU A 5 3.04 -7.07 -9.04
CA LEU A 5 1.73 -7.68 -9.27
C LEU A 5 0.56 -6.72 -9.54
N THR A 6 0.84 -5.53 -10.07
CA THR A 6 -0.23 -4.70 -10.65
C THR A 6 0.25 -4.02 -11.93
N ILE A 7 0.55 -4.81 -12.96
CA ILE A 7 0.55 -4.31 -14.34
C ILE A 7 -0.76 -4.78 -14.96
N VAL A 8 -1.86 -4.12 -14.58
CA VAL A 8 -2.91 -3.89 -15.56
C VAL A 8 -2.39 -2.69 -16.34
N SER A 9 -1.74 -2.95 -17.48
CA SER A 9 -1.38 -1.88 -18.40
C SER A 9 -2.65 -1.09 -18.69
N VAL A 10 -2.72 0.16 -18.24
CA VAL A 10 -3.86 1.03 -18.55
C VAL A 10 -3.79 1.31 -20.05
N LEU A 11 -4.58 0.56 -20.78
CA LEU A 11 -4.81 0.73 -22.21
C LEU A 11 -5.75 1.91 -22.39
N ALA A 12 -5.27 3.00 -23.00
CA ALA A 12 -6.08 4.19 -23.24
C ALA A 12 -6.60 4.19 -24.69
N LEU A 13 -7.60 3.36 -25.00
CA LEU A 13 -8.28 3.45 -26.30
C LEU A 13 -9.31 4.59 -26.23
N GLY A 14 -8.93 5.77 -26.73
CA GLY A 14 -9.75 6.98 -26.58
C GLY A 14 -10.97 7.07 -27.51
N ALA A 15 -11.00 6.27 -28.59
CA ALA A 15 -12.04 6.35 -29.62
C ALA A 15 -13.00 5.14 -29.57
N PRO A 16 -14.32 5.36 -29.65
CA PRO A 16 -15.29 4.29 -29.86
C PRO A 16 -15.00 3.52 -31.16
N ALA A 17 -15.20 2.19 -31.13
CA ALA A 17 -14.94 1.30 -32.25
C ALA A 17 -16.01 1.32 -33.37
N PHE A 18 -17.06 2.14 -33.24
CA PHE A 18 -18.24 2.08 -34.11
C PHE A 18 -17.89 2.23 -35.60
N GLY A 19 -18.23 1.19 -36.38
CA GLY A 19 -18.03 1.20 -37.84
C GLY A 19 -16.57 1.24 -38.27
N GLN A 20 -15.62 0.97 -37.37
CA GLN A 20 -14.20 0.93 -37.72
C GLN A 20 -13.88 -0.36 -38.47
N THR A 21 -13.67 -0.25 -39.78
CA THR A 21 -13.08 -1.30 -40.60
C THR A 21 -11.64 -1.54 -40.17
N VAL A 22 -11.20 -2.80 -40.13
CA VAL A 22 -9.82 -3.16 -39.83
C VAL A 22 -8.99 -3.03 -41.11
N ASP A 23 -8.41 -1.85 -41.30
CA ASP A 23 -7.64 -1.47 -42.46
C ASP A 23 -6.57 -0.42 -42.12
N SER A 24 -5.79 0.01 -43.11
CA SER A 24 -4.73 1.00 -42.89
C SER A 24 -5.25 2.35 -42.40
N GLN A 25 -6.44 2.78 -42.82
CA GLN A 25 -7.03 4.04 -42.37
C GLN A 25 -7.46 3.96 -40.91
N GLY A 26 -8.06 2.85 -40.50
CA GLY A 26 -8.42 2.60 -39.12
C GLY A 26 -7.20 2.42 -38.21
N ALA A 27 -6.10 1.84 -38.72
CA ALA A 27 -4.83 1.81 -37.99
C ALA A 27 -4.28 3.22 -37.76
N SER A 28 -4.32 4.10 -38.77
CA SER A 28 -3.92 5.51 -38.61
C SER A 28 -4.78 6.25 -37.60
N ARG A 29 -6.10 6.04 -37.60
CA ARG A 29 -7.02 6.64 -36.61
C ARG A 29 -6.71 6.15 -35.19
N LEU A 30 -6.38 4.88 -35.02
CA LEU A 30 -6.00 4.32 -33.73
C LEU A 30 -4.65 4.89 -33.24
N THR A 31 -3.66 5.03 -34.13
CA THR A 31 -2.40 5.72 -33.83
C THR A 31 -2.64 7.15 -33.35
N GLU A 32 -3.49 7.91 -34.06
CA GLU A 32 -3.84 9.29 -33.70
C GLU A 32 -4.51 9.35 -32.30
N ALA A 33 -5.46 8.46 -32.03
CA ALA A 33 -6.11 8.38 -30.72
C ALA A 33 -5.13 8.06 -29.58
N LEU A 34 -4.19 7.13 -29.80
CA LEU A 34 -3.18 6.77 -28.82
C LEU A 34 -2.15 7.88 -28.59
N SER A 35 -1.84 8.66 -29.64
CA SER A 35 -0.88 9.80 -29.59
C SER A 35 -1.33 10.92 -28.65
N ARG A 36 -2.57 10.89 -28.17
CA ARG A 36 -3.03 11.77 -27.09
C ARG A 36 -2.45 11.38 -25.72
N TYR A 37 -2.12 10.11 -25.52
CA TYR A 37 -1.69 9.56 -24.23
C TYR A 37 -0.23 9.13 -24.18
N VAL A 38 0.45 9.19 -25.33
CA VAL A 38 1.88 8.94 -25.47
C VAL A 38 2.48 10.06 -26.32
N THR A 39 3.73 10.43 -26.10
CA THR A 39 4.37 11.50 -26.87
C THR A 39 4.38 11.13 -28.36
N ALA A 40 4.19 12.12 -29.25
CA ALA A 40 4.24 11.88 -30.70
C ALA A 40 5.58 11.25 -31.15
N ASP A 41 6.65 11.58 -30.42
CA ASP A 41 7.97 10.96 -30.55
C ASP A 41 7.95 9.44 -30.36
N ALA A 42 7.05 8.88 -29.56
CA ALA A 42 6.96 7.44 -29.34
C ALA A 42 6.65 6.68 -30.64
N PHE A 43 5.74 7.21 -31.47
CA PHE A 43 5.46 6.63 -32.79
C PHE A 43 6.56 6.97 -33.80
N GLY A 44 7.01 8.23 -33.84
CA GLY A 44 8.06 8.67 -34.78
C GLY A 44 9.41 7.96 -34.60
N LYS A 45 9.73 7.55 -33.37
CA LYS A 45 10.98 6.86 -33.01
C LYS A 45 10.82 5.33 -32.89
N GLY A 46 9.65 4.79 -33.23
CA GLY A 46 9.40 3.34 -33.28
C GLY A 46 9.17 2.66 -31.92
N VAL A 47 8.99 3.42 -30.84
CA VAL A 47 8.63 2.88 -29.52
C VAL A 47 7.25 2.22 -29.55
N LEU A 48 6.31 2.82 -30.29
CA LEU A 48 4.97 2.28 -30.48
C LEU A 48 4.66 2.15 -31.97
N ALA A 49 4.00 1.07 -32.32
CA ALA A 49 3.50 0.82 -33.67
C ALA A 49 2.09 0.24 -33.64
N VAL A 50 1.27 0.65 -34.60
CA VAL A 50 -0.06 0.07 -34.86
C VAL A 50 -0.05 -0.47 -36.28
N ALA A 51 -0.36 -1.76 -36.43
CA ALA A 51 -0.42 -2.43 -37.72
C ALA A 51 -1.71 -3.23 -37.87
N VAL A 52 -2.19 -3.39 -39.10
CA VAL A 52 -3.27 -4.33 -39.42
C VAL A 52 -2.75 -5.76 -39.28
N ASP A 53 -3.47 -6.60 -38.56
CA ASP A 53 -3.15 -8.02 -38.34
C ASP A 53 -4.43 -8.86 -38.45
N GLY A 54 -4.74 -9.29 -39.67
CA GLY A 54 -5.97 -10.02 -39.97
C GLY A 54 -7.21 -9.16 -39.74
N ASP A 55 -8.08 -9.60 -38.84
CA ASP A 55 -9.32 -8.92 -38.45
C ASP A 55 -9.17 -8.10 -37.15
N ALA A 56 -7.93 -7.83 -36.72
CA ALA A 56 -7.60 -6.98 -35.58
C ALA A 56 -6.45 -6.00 -35.93
N TYR A 57 -6.18 -5.06 -35.04
CA TYR A 57 -4.95 -4.29 -35.04
C TYR A 57 -3.96 -4.87 -34.04
N ARG A 58 -2.69 -4.97 -34.41
CA ARG A 58 -1.61 -5.24 -33.48
C ARG A 58 -1.01 -3.93 -33.02
N ILE A 59 -0.95 -3.73 -31.71
CA ILE A 59 -0.19 -2.66 -31.07
C ILE A 59 1.08 -3.30 -30.51
N THR A 60 2.24 -2.77 -30.89
CA THR A 60 3.56 -3.25 -30.47
C THR A 60 4.28 -2.15 -29.69
N VAL A 61 4.92 -2.54 -28.59
CA VAL A 61 5.84 -1.73 -27.78
C VAL A 61 7.25 -2.25 -27.97
N ASP A 62 8.15 -1.38 -28.42
CA ASP A 62 9.58 -1.65 -28.53
C ASP A 62 10.32 -1.01 -27.36
N PHE A 63 10.71 -1.84 -26.39
CA PHE A 63 11.44 -1.39 -25.21
C PHE A 63 12.90 -1.04 -25.49
N THR A 64 13.49 -1.57 -26.57
CA THR A 64 14.83 -1.17 -27.01
C THR A 64 14.81 0.25 -27.56
N ALA A 65 13.81 0.57 -28.39
CA ALA A 65 13.57 1.94 -28.85
C ALA A 65 13.27 2.88 -27.68
N LEU A 66 12.48 2.44 -26.68
CA LEU A 66 12.21 3.24 -25.49
C LEU A 66 13.48 3.52 -24.68
N ALA A 67 14.30 2.50 -24.43
CA ALA A 67 15.56 2.64 -23.70
C ALA A 67 16.52 3.62 -24.40
N ALA A 68 16.53 3.63 -25.74
CA ALA A 68 17.32 4.56 -26.54
C ALA A 68 16.89 6.04 -26.40
N LEU A 69 15.74 6.33 -25.78
CA LEU A 69 15.31 7.71 -25.48
C LEU A 69 15.78 8.21 -24.12
N LEU A 70 16.32 7.33 -23.27
CA LEU A 70 16.78 7.73 -21.94
C LEU A 70 18.07 8.55 -22.03
N PRO A 71 18.20 9.67 -21.30
CA PRO A 71 19.34 10.58 -21.40
C PRO A 71 20.64 10.03 -20.77
N LYS A 72 20.57 8.96 -19.96
CA LYS A 72 21.71 8.37 -19.23
C LYS A 72 21.76 6.84 -19.40
N GLN A 73 22.00 6.40 -20.63
CA GLN A 73 21.98 4.98 -21.01
C GLN A 73 23.14 4.17 -20.42
N ASP A 74 24.18 4.85 -19.94
CA ASP A 74 25.33 4.29 -19.25
C ASP A 74 25.04 3.85 -17.81
N LEU A 75 23.97 4.36 -17.21
CA LEU A 75 23.57 4.03 -15.83
C LEU A 75 22.74 2.75 -15.73
N ALA A 76 22.06 2.36 -16.82
CA ALA A 76 21.12 1.26 -16.82
C ALA A 76 21.00 0.59 -18.19
N LYS A 77 21.07 -0.75 -18.19
CA LYS A 77 20.83 -1.61 -19.33
C LYS A 77 19.48 -2.31 -19.17
N PHE A 78 18.67 -2.27 -20.22
CA PHE A 78 17.37 -2.94 -20.28
C PHE A 78 17.34 -3.90 -21.45
N GLU A 79 16.95 -5.14 -21.20
CA GLU A 79 16.66 -6.12 -22.26
C GLU A 79 15.27 -6.68 -21.99
N ILE A 80 14.26 -6.09 -22.63
CA ILE A 80 12.87 -6.51 -22.49
C ILE A 80 12.41 -7.01 -23.86
N GLY A 81 11.82 -8.20 -23.90
CA GLY A 81 11.28 -8.77 -25.13
C GLY A 81 10.23 -7.86 -25.76
N ALA A 82 10.07 -7.95 -27.08
CA ALA A 82 9.02 -7.23 -27.78
C ALA A 82 7.66 -7.58 -27.18
N TYR A 83 6.85 -6.56 -26.91
CA TYR A 83 5.52 -6.73 -26.33
C TYR A 83 4.47 -6.31 -27.34
N SER A 84 3.49 -7.15 -27.58
CA SER A 84 2.39 -6.81 -28.48
C SER A 84 1.08 -7.39 -28.01
N PHE A 85 0.01 -6.68 -28.31
CA PHE A 85 -1.36 -7.12 -28.05
C PHE A 85 -2.23 -6.76 -29.26
N LYS A 86 -3.29 -7.53 -29.43
CA LYS A 86 -4.29 -7.35 -30.47
C LYS A 86 -5.46 -6.58 -29.91
N VAL A 87 -5.95 -5.60 -30.67
CA VAL A 87 -7.19 -4.90 -30.39
C VAL A 87 -8.13 -5.04 -31.58
N LYS A 88 -9.33 -5.52 -31.34
CA LYS A 88 -10.34 -5.74 -32.38
C LYS A 88 -11.57 -4.89 -32.11
N PRO A 89 -12.03 -4.08 -33.08
CA PRO A 89 -13.23 -3.27 -32.90
C PRO A 89 -14.47 -4.16 -32.80
N ARG A 90 -15.40 -3.80 -31.91
CA ARG A 90 -16.69 -4.49 -31.73
C ARG A 90 -17.85 -3.66 -32.27
N GLY A 91 -18.95 -4.33 -32.60
CA GLY A 91 -20.17 -3.67 -33.08
C GLY A 91 -20.87 -2.78 -32.03
N ASP A 92 -20.58 -2.98 -30.74
CA ASP A 92 -21.12 -2.19 -29.63
C ASP A 92 -20.24 -0.99 -29.25
N GLY A 93 -19.24 -0.64 -30.08
CA GLY A 93 -18.36 0.51 -29.86
C GLY A 93 -17.20 0.25 -28.90
N LYS A 94 -17.08 -0.97 -28.37
CA LYS A 94 -16.00 -1.42 -27.49
C LYS A 94 -14.88 -2.11 -28.26
N TRP A 95 -13.83 -2.49 -27.56
CA TRP A 95 -12.66 -3.17 -28.11
C TRP A 95 -12.43 -4.51 -27.42
N ASP A 96 -12.31 -5.58 -28.18
CA ASP A 96 -11.68 -6.81 -27.68
C ASP A 96 -10.17 -6.58 -27.63
N VAL A 97 -9.54 -6.92 -26.51
CA VAL A 97 -8.09 -6.82 -26.29
C VAL A 97 -7.59 -8.22 -25.94
N ALA A 98 -6.54 -8.69 -26.62
CA ALA A 98 -5.91 -9.96 -26.31
C ALA A 98 -4.40 -9.88 -26.48
N GLY A 99 -3.62 -10.46 -25.58
CA GLY A 99 -2.16 -10.41 -25.65
C GLY A 99 -1.48 -11.26 -24.59
N ASP A 100 -0.16 -11.17 -24.57
CA ASP A 100 0.61 -11.70 -23.44
C ASP A 100 0.47 -10.76 -22.23
N LEU A 101 0.65 -11.25 -21.00
CA LEU A 101 0.55 -10.41 -19.80
C LEU A 101 1.71 -9.42 -19.67
N ILE A 102 2.94 -9.91 -19.87
CA ILE A 102 4.18 -9.12 -19.81
C ILE A 102 5.27 -9.90 -20.57
N PRO A 103 6.17 -9.22 -21.30
CA PRO A 103 7.32 -9.88 -21.89
C PRO A 103 8.33 -10.31 -20.81
N ASN A 104 9.14 -11.30 -21.14
CA ASN A 104 10.36 -11.60 -20.39
C ASN A 104 11.33 -10.44 -20.47
N GLY A 105 12.14 -10.27 -19.44
CA GLY A 105 13.16 -9.23 -19.48
C GLY A 105 14.19 -9.30 -18.40
N SER A 106 15.16 -8.39 -18.54
CA SER A 106 16.20 -8.15 -17.57
C SER A 106 16.53 -6.66 -17.49
N PHE A 107 17.10 -6.30 -16.36
CA PHE A 107 17.58 -4.97 -16.04
C PHE A 107 18.90 -5.10 -15.29
N GLU A 108 19.86 -4.27 -15.68
CA GLU A 108 21.11 -4.08 -14.94
C GLU A 108 21.33 -2.58 -14.72
N ALA A 109 21.74 -2.17 -13.52
CA ALA A 109 22.10 -0.79 -13.26
C ALA A 109 23.20 -0.67 -12.21
N ASN A 110 24.00 0.38 -12.34
CA ASN A 110 25.01 0.71 -11.34
C ASN A 110 24.34 1.42 -10.15
N GLY A 111 24.29 0.75 -9.00
CA GLY A 111 23.85 1.31 -7.74
C GLY A 111 25.02 1.84 -6.89
N PRO A 112 24.74 2.45 -5.73
CA PRO A 112 25.77 2.96 -4.82
C PRO A 112 26.78 1.89 -4.38
N ASP A 113 26.30 0.66 -4.18
CA ASP A 113 27.11 -0.48 -3.71
C ASP A 113 27.66 -1.35 -4.85
N GLY A 114 27.40 -0.99 -6.11
CA GLY A 114 27.84 -1.74 -7.29
C GLY A 114 26.69 -2.17 -8.20
N LEU A 115 26.98 -3.13 -9.10
CA LEU A 115 26.06 -3.56 -10.14
C LEU A 115 24.87 -4.34 -9.56
N GLN A 116 23.67 -3.83 -9.80
CA GLN A 116 22.41 -4.50 -9.49
C GLN A 116 21.87 -5.17 -10.75
N LYS A 117 21.32 -6.37 -10.59
CA LYS A 117 20.73 -7.17 -11.67
C LYS A 117 19.34 -7.64 -11.29
N MET A 118 18.47 -7.72 -12.26
CA MET A 118 17.15 -8.30 -12.16
C MET A 118 16.80 -8.99 -13.47
N GLN A 119 16.24 -10.18 -13.41
CA GLN A 119 15.72 -10.92 -14.56
C GLN A 119 14.38 -11.53 -14.17
N TRP A 120 13.44 -11.57 -15.09
CA TRP A 120 12.16 -12.25 -14.92
C TRP A 120 11.78 -13.03 -16.17
N THR A 121 11.03 -14.12 -15.97
CA THR A 121 10.46 -14.93 -17.03
C THR A 121 9.02 -15.25 -16.69
N VAL A 122 8.12 -15.04 -17.63
CA VAL A 122 6.71 -15.43 -17.56
C VAL A 122 6.45 -16.53 -18.58
N VAL A 123 5.83 -17.61 -18.12
CA VAL A 123 5.49 -18.77 -18.95
C VAL A 123 3.98 -18.74 -19.20
N ASP A 124 3.62 -18.78 -20.47
CA ASP A 124 2.24 -18.81 -20.98
C ASP A 124 1.32 -17.74 -20.35
N GLY A 125 1.88 -16.56 -20.07
CA GLY A 125 1.12 -15.41 -19.55
C GLY A 125 0.22 -14.83 -20.64
N LYS A 126 -1.10 -14.97 -20.50
CA LYS A 126 -2.13 -14.50 -21.44
C LYS A 126 -3.14 -13.59 -20.77
N PHE A 127 -3.66 -12.64 -21.53
CA PHE A 127 -4.75 -11.77 -21.13
C PHE A 127 -5.74 -11.58 -22.27
N GLU A 128 -7.03 -11.57 -21.92
CA GLU A 128 -8.13 -11.20 -22.80
C GLU A 128 -9.10 -10.28 -22.05
N GLY A 129 -9.67 -9.29 -22.71
CA GLY A 129 -10.63 -8.38 -22.09
C GLY A 129 -11.41 -7.55 -23.07
N VAL A 130 -12.48 -6.92 -22.57
CA VAL A 130 -13.31 -5.97 -23.33
C VAL A 130 -13.10 -4.60 -22.74
N TYR A 131 -12.52 -3.70 -23.52
CA TYR A 131 -12.30 -2.30 -23.14
C TYR A 131 -13.43 -1.42 -23.67
N ASP A 132 -13.98 -0.58 -22.79
CA ASP A 132 -15.03 0.39 -23.09
C ASP A 132 -14.45 1.81 -23.09
N PRO A 133 -14.31 2.46 -24.27
CA PRO A 133 -13.88 3.85 -24.38
C PRO A 133 -14.76 4.86 -23.65
N GLU A 134 -16.06 4.57 -23.47
CA GLU A 134 -16.96 5.46 -22.72
C GLU A 134 -16.72 5.42 -21.22
N LEU A 135 -16.16 4.32 -20.71
CA LEU A 135 -15.75 4.20 -19.32
C LEU A 135 -14.25 4.40 -19.14
N ALA A 136 -13.48 4.44 -20.22
CA ALA A 136 -12.01 4.41 -20.18
C ALA A 136 -11.47 3.25 -19.31
N ALA A 137 -12.11 2.08 -19.41
CA ALA A 137 -11.84 0.95 -18.54
C ALA A 137 -12.19 -0.39 -19.21
N PHE A 138 -11.60 -1.47 -18.70
CA PHE A 138 -12.08 -2.81 -19.01
C PHE A 138 -13.42 -3.07 -18.30
N VAL A 139 -14.43 -3.49 -19.05
CA VAL A 139 -15.73 -3.94 -18.51
C VAL A 139 -15.73 -5.43 -18.19
N SER A 140 -14.81 -6.18 -18.80
CA SER A 140 -14.50 -7.56 -18.45
C SER A 140 -13.04 -7.85 -18.78
N GLY A 141 -12.40 -8.75 -18.04
CA GLY A 141 -11.06 -9.23 -18.33
C GLY A 141 -10.78 -10.57 -17.67
N SER A 142 -9.96 -11.38 -18.31
CA SER A 142 -9.43 -12.62 -17.77
C SER A 142 -7.99 -12.80 -18.17
N GLY A 143 -7.16 -13.30 -17.27
CA GLY A 143 -5.77 -13.62 -17.54
C GLY A 143 -5.36 -14.95 -16.92
N SER A 144 -4.29 -15.52 -17.45
CA SER A 144 -3.70 -16.75 -16.93
C SER A 144 -2.20 -16.76 -17.12
N GLN A 145 -1.48 -17.50 -16.30
CA GLN A 145 -0.07 -17.85 -16.51
C GLN A 145 0.19 -19.26 -15.98
N THR A 146 1.23 -19.94 -16.48
CA THR A 146 1.67 -21.24 -15.94
C THR A 146 2.82 -21.08 -14.94
N GLY A 147 3.57 -20.00 -15.03
CA GLY A 147 4.58 -19.66 -14.03
C GLY A 147 5.22 -18.30 -14.26
N LEU A 148 5.79 -17.76 -13.20
CA LEU A 148 6.68 -16.60 -13.23
C LEU A 148 7.90 -16.92 -12.37
N THR A 149 9.09 -16.64 -12.90
CA THR A 149 10.33 -16.66 -12.12
C THR A 149 10.97 -15.29 -12.16
N MET A 150 11.64 -14.93 -11.07
CA MET A 150 12.39 -13.69 -10.94
C MET A 150 13.67 -13.96 -10.18
N ARG A 151 14.78 -13.42 -10.66
CA ARG A 151 16.06 -13.44 -9.99
C ARG A 151 16.59 -12.02 -9.91
N SER A 152 17.01 -11.61 -8.72
CA SER A 152 17.69 -10.34 -8.51
C SER A 152 18.94 -10.54 -7.69
N SER A 153 19.96 -9.73 -7.94
CA SER A 153 21.20 -9.77 -7.18
C SER A 153 21.90 -8.43 -7.21
N ASP A 154 22.58 -8.11 -6.13
CA ASP A 154 23.60 -7.07 -6.01
C ASP A 154 24.83 -7.67 -5.29
N PRO A 155 25.90 -6.91 -5.02
CA PRO A 155 27.10 -7.46 -4.38
C PRO A 155 26.89 -8.02 -2.97
N LYS A 156 25.85 -7.58 -2.25
CA LYS A 156 25.54 -7.96 -0.86
C LYS A 156 24.28 -8.81 -0.74
N SER A 157 23.51 -8.98 -1.80
CA SER A 157 22.23 -9.67 -1.74
C SER A 157 21.88 -10.46 -3.00
N GLN A 158 21.11 -11.52 -2.81
CA GLN A 158 20.50 -12.30 -3.88
C GLN A 158 19.07 -12.64 -3.49
N MET A 159 18.18 -12.61 -4.46
CA MET A 159 16.77 -12.97 -4.31
C MET A 159 16.34 -13.82 -5.51
N ASP A 160 15.80 -15.00 -5.23
CA ASP A 160 15.16 -15.87 -6.21
C ASP A 160 13.69 -16.01 -5.83
N ALA A 161 12.78 -15.70 -6.73
CA ALA A 161 11.34 -15.84 -6.51
C ALA A 161 10.69 -16.61 -7.64
N SER A 162 9.69 -17.42 -7.31
CA SER A 162 8.84 -18.10 -8.27
C SER A 162 7.40 -18.13 -7.80
N ILE A 163 6.51 -18.18 -8.77
CA ILE A 163 5.10 -18.45 -8.55
C ILE A 163 4.59 -19.33 -9.68
N GLY A 164 3.72 -20.28 -9.35
CA GLY A 164 3.17 -21.26 -10.27
C GLY A 164 2.02 -20.71 -11.11
N ALA A 165 1.07 -21.60 -11.41
CA ALA A 165 -0.06 -21.28 -12.23
C ALA A 165 -0.93 -20.21 -11.56
N GLY A 166 -1.44 -19.27 -12.36
CA GLY A 166 -2.28 -18.21 -11.85
C GLY A 166 -3.39 -17.83 -12.80
N THR A 167 -4.46 -17.28 -12.24
CA THR A 167 -5.61 -16.76 -12.97
C THR A 167 -5.98 -15.38 -12.45
N LEU A 168 -6.47 -14.52 -13.34
CA LEU A 168 -7.01 -13.19 -13.07
C LEU A 168 -8.40 -13.09 -13.68
N THR A 169 -9.35 -12.49 -12.98
CA THR A 169 -10.65 -12.08 -13.50
C THR A 169 -10.93 -10.64 -13.09
N MET A 170 -11.54 -9.87 -13.98
CA MET A 170 -11.85 -8.47 -13.77
C MET A 170 -13.23 -8.15 -14.36
N GLU A 171 -13.99 -7.31 -13.67
CA GLU A 171 -15.26 -6.76 -14.13
C GLU A 171 -15.30 -5.27 -13.86
N GLY A 172 -15.88 -4.51 -14.77
CA GLY A 172 -16.02 -3.06 -14.68
C GLY A 172 -17.40 -2.61 -15.13
N THR A 173 -18.00 -1.69 -14.38
CA THR A 173 -19.33 -1.14 -14.68
C THR A 173 -19.38 0.35 -14.41
N LYS A 174 -20.32 1.05 -15.04
CA LYS A 174 -20.56 2.46 -14.75
C LYS A 174 -21.06 2.63 -13.33
N SER A 175 -20.40 3.48 -12.54
CA SER A 175 -20.88 3.82 -11.20
C SER A 175 -22.01 4.85 -11.24
N ALA A 176 -22.95 4.73 -10.30
CA ALA A 176 -24.03 5.69 -10.09
C ALA A 176 -23.53 7.08 -9.64
N THR A 177 -22.38 7.14 -8.97
CA THR A 177 -21.72 8.36 -8.49
C THR A 177 -20.74 8.94 -9.51
N GLY A 178 -20.66 8.36 -10.71
CA GLY A 178 -19.69 8.70 -11.75
C GLY A 178 -18.45 7.79 -11.74
N GLY A 179 -17.72 7.73 -12.85
CA GLY A 179 -16.56 6.83 -12.97
C GLY A 179 -16.97 5.35 -13.07
N VAL A 180 -16.07 4.46 -12.62
CA VAL A 180 -16.16 3.01 -12.80
C VAL A 180 -16.14 2.28 -11.46
N ASP A 181 -17.12 1.40 -11.27
CA ASP A 181 -17.07 0.36 -10.23
C ASP A 181 -16.36 -0.86 -10.82
N PHE A 182 -15.34 -1.38 -10.13
CA PHE A 182 -14.62 -2.57 -10.58
C PHE A 182 -14.51 -3.63 -9.49
N THR A 183 -14.37 -4.87 -9.92
CA THR A 183 -13.94 -5.99 -9.09
C THR A 183 -12.85 -6.76 -9.82
N SER A 184 -11.82 -7.21 -9.09
CA SER A 184 -10.73 -8.02 -9.59
C SER A 184 -10.45 -9.16 -8.62
N LYS A 185 -10.22 -10.35 -9.14
CA LYS A 185 -9.80 -11.52 -8.37
C LYS A 185 -8.64 -12.20 -9.05
N GLN A 186 -7.61 -12.51 -8.28
CA GLN A 186 -6.43 -13.19 -8.74
C GLN A 186 -6.06 -14.31 -7.77
N THR A 187 -5.67 -15.46 -8.30
CA THR A 187 -5.17 -16.60 -7.52
C THR A 187 -3.93 -17.14 -8.19
N MET A 188 -2.94 -17.52 -7.41
CA MET A 188 -1.65 -18.02 -7.90
C MET A 188 -1.15 -19.14 -6.99
N SER A 189 -0.60 -20.21 -7.54
CA SER A 189 -0.08 -21.35 -6.80
C SER A 189 1.40 -21.23 -6.48
N ASP A 190 1.89 -22.04 -5.54
CA ASP A 190 3.30 -22.39 -5.35
C ASP A 190 4.23 -21.17 -5.28
N PHE A 191 3.87 -20.19 -4.44
CA PHE A 191 4.72 -19.05 -4.17
C PHE A 191 5.96 -19.48 -3.40
N LEU A 192 7.12 -19.03 -3.87
CA LEU A 192 8.41 -19.24 -3.24
C LEU A 192 9.26 -17.97 -3.43
N GLU A 193 9.90 -17.51 -2.36
CA GLU A 193 10.88 -16.43 -2.37
C GLU A 193 12.05 -16.80 -1.46
N SER A 194 13.23 -16.94 -2.03
CA SER A 194 14.48 -17.16 -1.31
C SER A 194 15.32 -15.90 -1.38
N ILE A 195 15.60 -15.32 -0.21
CA ILE A 195 16.45 -14.14 -0.02
C ILE A 195 17.73 -14.60 0.67
N LYS A 196 18.88 -14.14 0.18
CA LYS A 196 20.17 -14.26 0.83
C LYS A 196 20.79 -12.88 0.91
N VAL A 197 20.99 -12.38 2.13
CA VAL A 197 21.81 -11.20 2.40
C VAL A 197 23.14 -11.67 2.95
N ASP A 198 24.23 -11.15 2.40
CA ASP A 198 25.61 -11.43 2.78
C ASP A 198 26.38 -10.11 2.72
N ASP A 199 26.31 -9.36 3.83
CA ASP A 199 26.96 -8.05 3.96
C ASP A 199 28.17 -8.16 4.90
N PRO A 200 29.39 -8.23 4.34
CA PRO A 200 30.61 -8.37 5.14
C PRO A 200 30.93 -7.12 5.97
N GLU A 201 30.40 -5.94 5.63
CA GLU A 201 30.66 -4.70 6.37
C GLU A 201 29.91 -4.67 7.70
N THR A 202 28.68 -5.20 7.71
CA THR A 202 27.83 -5.31 8.91
C THR A 202 27.93 -6.69 9.58
N GLY A 203 28.55 -7.67 8.91
CA GLY A 203 28.64 -9.06 9.37
C GLY A 203 27.33 -9.84 9.23
N ILE A 204 26.34 -9.31 8.51
CA ILE A 204 25.02 -9.91 8.35
C ILE A 204 25.08 -11.02 7.30
N ASN A 205 24.72 -12.24 7.70
CA ASN A 205 24.46 -13.35 6.78
C ASN A 205 23.08 -13.94 7.07
N LEU A 206 22.09 -13.60 6.25
CA LEU A 206 20.69 -13.89 6.50
C LEU A 206 20.05 -14.57 5.27
N PRO A 207 20.02 -15.91 5.23
CA PRO A 207 19.17 -16.67 4.32
C PRO A 207 17.76 -16.79 4.89
N VAL A 208 16.76 -16.40 4.11
CA VAL A 208 15.33 -16.55 4.41
C VAL A 208 14.64 -17.16 3.20
N THR A 209 13.76 -18.14 3.42
CA THR A 209 12.88 -18.66 2.37
C THR A 209 11.43 -18.56 2.79
N ILE A 210 10.63 -17.85 2.02
CA ILE A 210 9.20 -17.66 2.21
C ILE A 210 8.46 -18.52 1.18
N ARG A 211 7.41 -19.20 1.60
CA ARG A 211 6.55 -19.97 0.69
C ARG A 211 5.09 -19.93 1.11
N ALA A 212 4.21 -20.10 0.12
CA ALA A 212 2.79 -20.31 0.31
C ALA A 212 2.27 -21.22 -0.79
N ARG A 213 1.32 -22.10 -0.47
CA ARG A 213 0.70 -22.99 -1.45
C ARG A 213 -0.15 -22.23 -2.44
N GLU A 214 -0.84 -21.20 -1.96
CA GLU A 214 -1.69 -20.33 -2.78
C GLU A 214 -1.58 -18.91 -2.26
N VAL A 215 -1.57 -17.95 -3.19
CA VAL A 215 -1.72 -16.53 -2.94
C VAL A 215 -2.99 -16.08 -3.67
N SER A 216 -3.95 -15.50 -2.94
CA SER A 216 -5.13 -14.88 -3.52
C SER A 216 -5.14 -13.38 -3.28
N LEU A 217 -5.53 -12.62 -4.30
CA LEU A 217 -5.73 -11.18 -4.24
C LEU A 217 -7.15 -10.89 -4.70
N ASP A 218 -7.89 -10.14 -3.91
CA ASP A 218 -9.17 -9.56 -4.32
C ASP A 218 -9.05 -8.05 -4.23
N ALA A 219 -9.62 -7.33 -5.18
CA ALA A 219 -9.71 -5.88 -5.16
C ALA A 219 -11.07 -5.42 -5.67
N THR A 220 -11.64 -4.42 -5.02
CA THR A 220 -12.84 -3.75 -5.50
C THR A 220 -12.65 -2.25 -5.45
N GLY A 221 -13.10 -1.55 -6.47
CA GLY A 221 -13.14 -0.09 -6.48
C GLY A 221 -14.53 0.42 -6.76
N LYS A 222 -14.87 1.54 -6.13
CA LYS A 222 -16.11 2.27 -6.33
C LYS A 222 -15.80 3.65 -6.92
N GLY A 223 -16.53 4.01 -7.97
CA GLY A 223 -16.48 5.34 -8.58
C GLY A 223 -15.10 5.79 -9.07
N VAL A 224 -14.23 4.89 -9.54
CA VAL A 224 -12.88 5.25 -10.02
C VAL A 224 -12.96 6.19 -11.22
N ARG A 225 -12.29 7.34 -11.13
CA ARG A 225 -12.34 8.44 -12.13
C ARG A 225 -11.34 8.23 -13.27
N THR A 226 -11.50 7.13 -14.02
CA THR A 226 -10.64 6.73 -15.14
C THR A 226 -10.52 7.79 -16.24
N LYS A 227 -11.63 8.39 -16.69
CA LYS A 227 -11.63 9.44 -17.71
C LYS A 227 -10.89 10.72 -17.26
N PRO A 228 -11.23 11.34 -16.12
CA PRO A 228 -10.44 12.47 -15.60
C PRO A 228 -8.95 12.16 -15.45
N PHE A 229 -8.59 10.92 -15.07
CA PHE A 229 -7.20 10.50 -15.02
C PHE A 229 -6.54 10.44 -16.40
N LEU A 230 -7.23 9.91 -17.43
CA LEU A 230 -6.74 9.95 -18.81
C LEU A 230 -6.60 11.39 -19.34
N ASP A 231 -7.48 12.31 -18.95
CA ASP A 231 -7.36 13.72 -19.34
C ASP A 231 -6.12 14.38 -18.71
N LEU A 232 -5.76 14.03 -17.47
CA LEU A 232 -4.51 14.46 -16.84
C LEU A 232 -3.27 13.92 -17.56
N ILE A 233 -3.29 12.65 -17.99
CA ILE A 233 -2.22 12.07 -18.80
C ILE A 233 -2.10 12.83 -20.13
N ALA A 234 -3.22 13.04 -20.82
CA ALA A 234 -3.24 13.74 -22.09
C ALA A 234 -2.70 15.17 -21.97
N PHE A 235 -3.04 15.85 -20.87
CA PHE A 235 -2.50 17.16 -20.56
C PHE A 235 -0.98 17.12 -20.36
N GLY A 236 -0.47 16.16 -19.58
CA GLY A 236 0.96 16.00 -19.37
C GLY A 236 1.74 15.73 -20.67
N VAL A 237 1.19 14.90 -21.55
CA VAL A 237 1.76 14.64 -22.89
C VAL A 237 1.79 15.89 -23.75
N ALA A 238 0.69 16.66 -23.79
CA ALA A 238 0.60 17.90 -24.56
C ALA A 238 1.49 19.03 -24.01
N ASN A 239 1.81 18.99 -22.71
CA ASN A 239 2.49 20.07 -21.98
C ASN A 239 3.81 19.63 -21.33
N GLY A 240 4.51 18.64 -21.88
CA GLY A 240 5.74 18.10 -21.29
C GLY A 240 6.91 19.09 -21.19
N GLU A 241 6.88 20.19 -21.95
CA GLU A 241 7.84 21.29 -21.81
C GLU A 241 7.44 22.22 -20.66
N GLU A 242 8.40 22.54 -19.79
CA GLU A 242 8.18 23.38 -18.60
C GLU A 242 7.49 24.72 -18.92
N THR A 243 7.87 25.38 -20.01
CA THR A 243 7.26 26.66 -20.43
C THR A 243 5.79 26.50 -20.80
N ARG A 244 5.41 25.43 -21.51
CA ARG A 244 4.00 25.13 -21.84
C ARG A 244 3.22 24.71 -20.60
N LEU A 245 3.83 23.89 -19.74
CA LEU A 245 3.22 23.46 -18.49
C LEU A 245 2.86 24.67 -17.61
N LYS A 246 3.80 25.61 -17.45
CA LYS A 246 3.57 26.87 -16.72
C LYS A 246 2.50 27.73 -17.37
N ALA A 247 2.53 27.88 -18.70
CA ALA A 247 1.54 28.65 -19.45
C ALA A 247 0.11 28.07 -19.31
N ASN A 248 -0.01 26.74 -19.24
CA ASN A 248 -1.30 26.03 -19.16
C ASN A 248 -1.65 25.57 -17.74
N GLN A 249 -1.03 26.15 -16.71
CA GLN A 249 -1.31 25.84 -15.31
C GLN A 249 -2.79 25.94 -14.93
N ALA A 250 -3.54 26.89 -15.49
CA ALA A 250 -4.97 27.05 -15.20
C ALA A 250 -5.80 25.82 -15.63
N GLU A 251 -5.46 25.22 -16.77
CA GLU A 251 -6.05 23.99 -17.25
C GLU A 251 -5.66 22.80 -16.37
N LEU A 252 -4.37 22.68 -16.00
CA LEU A 252 -3.90 21.66 -15.05
C LEU A 252 -4.71 21.69 -13.74
N LYS A 253 -4.91 22.87 -13.16
CA LYS A 253 -5.72 23.05 -11.94
C LYS A 253 -7.17 22.60 -12.15
N SER A 254 -7.76 22.90 -13.30
CA SER A 254 -9.11 22.47 -13.65
C SER A 254 -9.21 20.93 -13.72
N LEU A 255 -8.27 20.29 -14.42
CA LEU A 255 -8.22 18.84 -14.56
C LEU A 255 -7.99 18.12 -13.22
N LEU A 256 -7.09 18.63 -12.39
CA LEU A 256 -6.85 18.10 -11.04
C LEU A 256 -8.12 18.16 -10.18
N ARG A 257 -8.88 19.26 -10.24
CA ARG A 257 -10.16 19.38 -9.51
C ARG A 257 -11.23 18.45 -10.06
N ALA A 258 -11.30 18.29 -11.38
CA ALA A 258 -12.27 17.40 -12.03
C ALA A 258 -12.00 15.92 -11.73
N ALA A 259 -10.77 15.57 -11.38
CA ALA A 259 -10.40 14.21 -10.99
C ALA A 259 -10.76 13.87 -9.53
N LEU A 260 -11.11 14.83 -8.67
CA LEU A 260 -11.50 14.57 -7.28
C LEU A 260 -12.95 14.09 -7.14
N PRO A 261 -13.25 13.14 -6.23
CA PRO A 261 -12.31 12.26 -5.54
C PRO A 261 -11.89 11.16 -6.53
N PHE A 262 -10.59 10.91 -6.70
CA PHE A 262 -10.06 9.99 -7.74
C PHE A 262 -10.73 8.61 -7.78
N TRP A 263 -11.30 8.19 -6.64
CA TRP A 263 -12.25 7.09 -6.46
C TRP A 263 -13.16 7.45 -5.29
N ASP A 264 -14.24 6.70 -5.08
CA ASP A 264 -15.05 6.82 -3.87
C ASP A 264 -14.50 5.91 -2.76
N ARG A 265 -14.22 4.64 -3.09
CA ARG A 265 -13.64 3.65 -2.17
C ARG A 265 -12.83 2.59 -2.92
N ILE A 266 -11.73 2.14 -2.34
CA ILE A 266 -10.98 0.97 -2.78
C ILE A 266 -10.83 0.02 -1.60
N ASP A 267 -11.16 -1.25 -1.81
CA ASP A 267 -10.90 -2.34 -0.89
C ASP A 267 -9.99 -3.36 -1.57
N GLY A 268 -9.07 -3.95 -0.83
CA GLY A 268 -8.17 -4.98 -1.31
C GLY A 268 -7.83 -5.98 -0.23
N SER A 269 -7.72 -7.26 -0.58
CA SER A 269 -7.27 -8.31 0.33
C SER A 269 -6.22 -9.20 -0.31
N TYR A 270 -5.20 -9.53 0.46
CA TYR A 270 -4.17 -10.51 0.14
C TYR A 270 -4.31 -11.67 1.12
N ARG A 271 -4.24 -12.91 0.63
CA ARG A 271 -4.29 -14.11 1.46
C ARG A 271 -3.25 -15.11 0.98
N PHE A 272 -2.53 -15.70 1.92
CA PHE A 272 -1.52 -16.72 1.72
C PHE A 272 -1.98 -17.98 2.44
N SER A 273 -2.21 -19.06 1.70
CA SER A 273 -2.50 -20.37 2.28
C SER A 273 -1.22 -21.15 2.54
N ASP A 274 -1.19 -21.85 3.68
CA ASP A 274 -0.03 -22.63 4.14
C ASP A 274 1.28 -21.82 4.09
N PHE A 275 1.22 -20.61 4.63
CA PHE A 275 2.36 -19.71 4.72
C PHE A 275 3.47 -20.29 5.60
N ALA A 276 4.71 -20.23 5.12
CA ALA A 276 5.89 -20.56 5.90
C ALA A 276 7.05 -19.62 5.55
N ALA A 277 7.81 -19.21 6.58
CA ALA A 277 9.05 -18.48 6.46
C ALA A 277 10.15 -19.25 7.22
N GLU A 278 11.14 -19.74 6.49
CA GLU A 278 12.29 -20.47 7.02
C GLU A 278 13.48 -19.52 7.16
N SER A 279 14.13 -19.58 8.31
CA SER A 279 15.31 -18.78 8.62
C SER A 279 16.32 -19.60 9.43
N GLN A 280 17.51 -19.05 9.67
CA GLN A 280 18.51 -19.71 10.53
C GLN A 280 18.05 -19.93 11.97
N VAL A 281 17.14 -19.08 12.48
CA VAL A 281 16.62 -19.20 13.85
C VAL A 281 15.41 -20.14 13.96
N GLY A 282 14.90 -20.65 12.84
CA GLY A 282 13.78 -21.59 12.79
C GLY A 282 12.74 -21.24 11.73
N SER A 283 11.68 -22.03 11.70
CA SER A 283 10.55 -21.90 10.76
C SER A 283 9.34 -21.28 11.44
N PHE A 284 8.86 -20.19 10.86
CA PHE A 284 7.60 -19.55 11.22
C PHE A 284 6.55 -19.91 10.17
N GLY A 285 5.26 -19.87 10.52
CA GLY A 285 4.22 -20.12 9.53
C GLY A 285 2.82 -19.86 10.03
N ALA A 286 1.85 -20.10 9.15
CA ALA A 286 0.42 -20.07 9.45
C ALA A 286 -0.31 -20.97 8.46
N LYS A 287 -1.49 -21.50 8.85
CA LYS A 287 -2.40 -22.13 7.88
C LYS A 287 -2.95 -21.10 6.91
N GLU A 288 -3.23 -19.89 7.41
CA GLU A 288 -3.63 -18.76 6.59
C GLU A 288 -3.04 -17.48 7.16
N PHE A 289 -2.47 -16.65 6.29
CA PHE A 289 -2.06 -15.28 6.60
C PHE A 289 -2.79 -14.33 5.65
N GLY A 290 -3.42 -13.28 6.17
CA GLY A 290 -4.22 -12.36 5.37
C GLY A 290 -4.02 -10.91 5.77
N ILE A 291 -4.05 -10.02 4.77
CA ILE A 291 -4.07 -8.57 4.95
C ILE A 291 -5.25 -8.02 4.17
N THR A 292 -6.09 -7.20 4.80
CA THR A 292 -7.17 -6.46 4.12
C THR A 292 -6.93 -4.97 4.32
N VAL A 293 -7.12 -4.20 3.26
CA VAL A 293 -7.02 -2.74 3.25
C VAL A 293 -8.30 -2.18 2.66
N GLY A 294 -8.86 -1.15 3.28
CA GLY A 294 -9.96 -0.37 2.73
C GLY A 294 -9.67 1.11 2.88
N MET A 295 -9.84 1.89 1.82
CA MET A 295 -9.63 3.34 1.85
C MET A 295 -10.68 4.07 1.03
N ASP A 296 -11.19 5.17 1.57
CA ASP A 296 -12.02 6.09 0.80
C ASP A 296 -11.15 7.02 -0.05
N GLY A 297 -11.76 7.69 -1.03
CA GLY A 297 -11.09 8.70 -1.83
C GLY A 297 -10.82 10.01 -1.09
N ILE A 298 -10.39 11.01 -1.86
CA ILE A 298 -10.16 12.38 -1.35
C ILE A 298 -11.53 13.03 -1.02
N GLY A 299 -12.01 12.80 0.20
CA GLY A 299 -13.28 13.30 0.72
C GLY A 299 -13.10 14.13 1.98
N LYS A 300 -14.22 14.61 2.53
CA LYS A 300 -14.25 15.42 3.78
C LYS A 300 -14.25 14.58 5.06
N ASP A 301 -14.62 13.31 4.94
CA ASP A 301 -14.78 12.37 6.05
C ASP A 301 -14.34 10.98 5.59
N GLY A 302 -13.07 10.88 5.20
CA GLY A 302 -12.49 9.65 4.68
C GLY A 302 -12.13 8.66 5.79
N THR A 303 -12.21 7.38 5.46
CA THR A 303 -11.73 6.27 6.29
C THR A 303 -10.57 5.53 5.64
N LEU A 304 -9.73 4.96 6.49
CA LEU A 304 -8.67 4.04 6.12
C LEU A 304 -8.70 2.88 7.12
N ASN A 305 -8.69 1.63 6.67
CA ASN A 305 -8.69 0.47 7.56
C ASN A 305 -7.68 -0.57 7.08
N TYR A 306 -6.97 -1.17 8.03
CA TYR A 306 -6.04 -2.28 7.84
C TYR A 306 -6.42 -3.41 8.78
N THR A 307 -6.60 -4.60 8.23
CA THR A 307 -6.88 -5.81 9.01
C THR A 307 -5.83 -6.87 8.71
N PHE A 308 -5.19 -7.40 9.75
CA PHE A 308 -4.24 -8.51 9.70
C PHE A 308 -4.89 -9.75 10.30
N ASN A 309 -4.89 -10.85 9.56
CA ASN A 309 -5.46 -12.12 9.99
C ASN A 309 -4.39 -13.22 9.95
N VAL A 310 -4.28 -14.00 11.02
CA VAL A 310 -3.39 -15.17 11.10
C VAL A 310 -4.17 -16.32 11.69
N THR A 311 -4.28 -17.43 10.96
CA THR A 311 -4.92 -18.66 11.42
C THR A 311 -3.88 -19.77 11.55
N GLY A 312 -3.90 -20.45 12.69
CA GLY A 312 -2.96 -21.52 13.05
C GLY A 312 -1.50 -21.10 12.94
N PRO A 313 -1.06 -20.03 13.65
CA PRO A 313 0.33 -19.61 13.64
C PRO A 313 1.23 -20.76 14.13
N LYS A 314 2.39 -20.89 13.52
CA LYS A 314 3.44 -21.86 13.86
C LYS A 314 4.68 -21.07 14.23
N LEU A 315 5.19 -21.30 15.43
CA LEU A 315 6.39 -20.68 15.95
C LEU A 315 7.41 -21.79 16.26
N PRO A 316 8.73 -21.53 16.15
CA PRO A 316 9.73 -22.48 16.60
C PRO A 316 9.65 -22.65 18.11
N GLU A 317 9.14 -23.79 18.59
CA GLU A 317 8.95 -24.05 20.03
C GLU A 317 10.27 -23.98 20.81
N GLN A 318 11.41 -24.23 20.15
CA GLN A 318 12.73 -24.13 20.79
C GLN A 318 13.08 -22.69 21.23
N LEU A 319 12.41 -21.68 20.66
CA LEU A 319 12.57 -20.28 21.04
C LEU A 319 11.63 -19.87 22.18
N LEU A 320 10.72 -20.75 22.60
CA LEU A 320 9.69 -20.46 23.58
C LEU A 320 9.95 -21.21 24.89
N PRO A 321 9.73 -20.57 26.05
CA PRO A 321 9.63 -21.31 27.31
C PRO A 321 8.53 -22.37 27.22
N ALA A 322 8.78 -23.60 27.70
CA ALA A 322 7.83 -24.72 27.57
C ALA A 322 6.43 -24.41 28.13
N TRP A 323 6.35 -23.56 29.16
CA TRP A 323 5.08 -23.17 29.77
C TRP A 323 4.20 -22.28 28.89
N SER A 324 4.76 -21.58 27.90
CA SER A 324 3.99 -20.66 27.05
C SER A 324 3.32 -21.36 25.87
N VAL A 325 3.77 -22.57 25.50
CA VAL A 325 3.26 -23.35 24.37
C VAL A 325 1.73 -23.55 24.44
N PRO A 326 1.12 -23.92 25.58
CA PRO A 326 -0.34 -24.07 25.67
C PRO A 326 -1.13 -22.76 25.54
N LEU A 327 -0.47 -21.61 25.71
CA LEU A 327 -1.08 -20.29 25.63
C LEU A 327 -1.02 -19.68 24.21
N LEU A 328 -0.31 -20.34 23.29
CA LEU A 328 -0.13 -19.83 21.93
C LEU A 328 -1.48 -19.63 21.22
N PRO A 329 -1.64 -18.53 20.47
CA PRO A 329 -2.87 -18.26 19.74
C PRO A 329 -3.10 -19.28 18.63
N THR A 330 -4.36 -19.63 18.41
CA THR A 330 -4.82 -20.35 17.21
C THR A 330 -5.30 -19.39 16.14
N ASP A 331 -5.77 -18.20 16.52
CA ASP A 331 -6.23 -17.18 15.59
C ASP A 331 -5.88 -15.79 16.13
N ILE A 332 -5.48 -14.91 15.21
CA ILE A 332 -5.19 -13.51 15.45
C ILE A 332 -5.90 -12.71 14.36
N SER A 333 -6.69 -11.71 14.75
CA SER A 333 -7.30 -10.71 13.88
C SER A 333 -7.04 -9.33 14.48
N LEU A 334 -6.24 -8.50 13.84
CA LEU A 334 -5.93 -7.14 14.30
C LEU A 334 -6.46 -6.15 13.28
N SER A 335 -7.34 -5.24 13.68
CA SER A 335 -7.94 -4.26 12.79
C SER A 335 -7.77 -2.84 13.33
N ILE A 336 -7.04 -2.00 12.58
CA ILE A 336 -6.76 -0.62 12.92
C ILE A 336 -7.01 0.27 11.72
N GLY A 337 -7.49 1.48 11.97
CA GLY A 337 -7.81 2.44 10.93
C GLY A 337 -7.76 3.88 11.39
N GLY A 338 -8.04 4.77 10.44
CA GLY A 338 -8.31 6.18 10.63
C GLY A 338 -9.73 6.53 10.17
N ALA A 339 -10.34 7.49 10.83
CA ALA A 339 -11.62 8.10 10.44
C ALA A 339 -11.54 9.62 10.54
N ASN A 340 -12.53 10.32 9.98
CA ASN A 340 -12.59 11.78 9.94
C ASN A 340 -11.41 12.42 9.20
N ILE A 341 -10.93 11.76 8.13
CA ILE A 341 -9.81 12.26 7.34
C ILE A 341 -10.35 13.24 6.29
N ASP A 342 -10.17 14.54 6.48
CA ASP A 342 -10.51 15.57 5.49
C ASP A 342 -9.33 15.81 4.54
N LEU A 343 -9.32 15.08 3.42
CA LEU A 343 -8.37 15.31 2.33
C LEU A 343 -8.92 16.25 1.25
N ASP A 344 -10.25 16.42 1.15
CA ASP A 344 -10.88 17.28 0.14
C ASP A 344 -10.48 18.74 0.32
N ALA A 345 -10.56 19.26 1.55
CA ALA A 345 -10.21 20.66 1.81
C ALA A 345 -8.71 20.92 1.57
N VAL A 346 -7.85 19.99 2.02
CA VAL A 346 -6.39 20.06 1.83
C VAL A 346 -6.04 20.02 0.34
N ALA A 347 -6.58 19.06 -0.41
CA ALA A 347 -6.31 18.91 -1.83
C ALA A 347 -6.81 20.12 -2.64
N ARG A 348 -8.03 20.59 -2.41
CA ARG A 348 -8.58 21.75 -3.14
C ARG A 348 -7.76 23.02 -2.90
N LYS A 349 -7.37 23.27 -1.64
CA LYS A 349 -6.54 24.42 -1.28
C LYS A 349 -5.13 24.31 -1.86
N ALA A 350 -4.52 23.12 -1.84
CA ALA A 350 -3.23 22.89 -2.50
C ALA A 350 -3.31 23.11 -4.02
N ILE A 351 -4.35 22.58 -4.69
CA ILE A 351 -4.58 22.78 -6.13
C ILE A 351 -4.80 24.26 -6.46
N GLU A 352 -5.54 24.98 -5.62
CA GLU A 352 -5.75 26.41 -5.80
C GLU A 352 -4.46 27.21 -5.65
N ALA A 353 -3.66 26.87 -4.64
CA ALA A 353 -2.52 27.66 -4.23
C ALA A 353 -1.21 27.38 -4.98
N PHE A 354 -1.02 26.19 -5.57
CA PHE A 354 0.26 25.94 -6.26
C PHE A 354 0.44 26.89 -7.45
N ASP A 355 1.64 27.41 -7.64
CA ASP A 355 2.01 28.23 -8.79
C ASP A 355 3.38 27.77 -9.31
N LEU A 356 3.39 27.10 -10.45
CA LEU A 356 4.59 26.63 -11.14
C LEU A 356 5.52 27.77 -11.58
N ASN A 357 5.05 29.03 -11.55
CA ASN A 357 5.90 30.19 -11.78
C ASN A 357 6.67 30.64 -10.53
N GLN A 358 6.41 30.02 -9.37
CA GLN A 358 7.11 30.26 -8.11
C GLN A 358 8.00 29.07 -7.76
N ASP A 359 9.07 29.34 -7.01
CA ASP A 359 9.94 28.33 -6.42
C ASP A 359 10.10 28.57 -4.91
N PRO A 360 9.57 27.71 -4.02
CA PRO A 360 8.81 26.50 -4.34
C PRO A 360 7.39 26.82 -4.90
N PRO A 361 6.80 25.93 -5.71
CA PRO A 361 5.46 26.15 -6.27
C PRO A 361 4.35 26.31 -5.23
N ILE A 362 4.52 25.78 -4.02
CA ILE A 362 3.65 26.06 -2.89
C ILE A 362 4.46 26.88 -1.88
N SER A 363 4.02 28.11 -1.64
CA SER A 363 4.69 28.98 -0.67
C SER A 363 4.69 28.38 0.74
N ALA A 364 5.72 28.70 1.53
CA ALA A 364 5.81 28.28 2.93
C ALA A 364 4.59 28.71 3.77
N LYS A 365 4.01 29.88 3.47
CA LYS A 365 2.78 30.36 4.13
C LYS A 365 1.60 29.41 3.89
N VAL A 366 1.36 29.04 2.64
CA VAL A 366 0.28 28.09 2.30
C VAL A 366 0.57 26.73 2.91
N GLY A 367 1.82 26.26 2.88
CA GLY A 367 2.24 25.02 3.53
C GLY A 367 1.92 25.03 5.04
N ALA A 368 2.23 26.14 5.73
CA ALA A 368 1.92 26.31 7.14
C ALA A 368 0.40 26.34 7.39
N GLU A 369 -0.39 26.98 6.53
CA GLU A 369 -1.85 26.99 6.64
C GLU A 369 -2.48 25.60 6.43
N LEU A 370 -1.99 24.82 5.46
CA LEU A 370 -2.44 23.44 5.23
C LEU A 370 -2.10 22.54 6.43
N SER A 371 -0.89 22.67 6.96
CA SER A 371 -0.45 21.97 8.17
C SER A 371 -1.33 22.34 9.37
N ALA A 372 -1.57 23.64 9.60
CA ALA A 372 -2.43 24.12 10.68
C ALA A 372 -3.86 23.59 10.56
N GLN A 373 -4.40 23.52 9.34
CA GLN A 373 -5.73 22.96 9.09
C GLN A 373 -5.81 21.46 9.42
N MET A 374 -4.79 20.68 9.05
CA MET A 374 -4.72 19.26 9.44
C MET A 374 -4.57 19.09 10.95
N MET A 375 -3.78 19.94 11.61
CA MET A 375 -3.59 19.90 13.07
C MET A 375 -4.84 20.33 13.84
N ALA A 376 -5.67 21.21 13.26
CA ALA A 376 -6.93 21.63 13.86
C ALA A 376 -8.00 20.51 13.83
N ASN A 377 -7.93 19.62 12.85
CA ASN A 377 -8.87 18.51 12.65
C ASN A 377 -8.11 17.19 12.51
N LEU A 378 -7.39 16.78 13.56
CA LEU A 378 -6.63 15.54 13.55
C LEU A 378 -7.55 14.33 13.34
N PRO A 379 -7.20 13.40 12.43
CA PRO A 379 -7.95 12.16 12.25
C PRO A 379 -8.06 11.36 13.54
N LYS A 380 -9.17 10.66 13.69
CA LYS A 380 -9.38 9.70 14.77
C LYS A 380 -8.72 8.38 14.43
N VAL A 381 -7.98 7.78 15.35
CA VAL A 381 -7.53 6.38 15.22
C VAL A 381 -8.66 5.46 15.70
N VAL A 382 -9.00 4.45 14.90
CA VAL A 382 -10.04 3.47 15.22
C VAL A 382 -9.40 2.10 15.35
N ILE A 383 -9.61 1.45 16.49
CA ILE A 383 -9.29 0.03 16.69
C ILE A 383 -10.61 -0.71 16.56
N SER A 384 -10.85 -1.25 15.38
CA SER A 384 -12.00 -2.14 15.19
C SER A 384 -11.76 -3.44 15.95
N ARG A 385 -12.84 -4.18 16.23
CA ARG A 385 -12.79 -5.40 17.04
C ARG A 385 -11.66 -6.33 16.60
N SER A 386 -10.62 -6.37 17.42
CA SER A 386 -9.41 -7.14 17.24
C SER A 386 -9.42 -8.28 18.24
N ILE A 387 -9.04 -9.48 17.83
CA ILE A 387 -9.17 -10.71 18.62
C ILE A 387 -7.87 -11.50 18.56
N VAL A 388 -7.44 -12.02 19.71
CA VAL A 388 -6.43 -13.05 19.85
C VAL A 388 -7.06 -14.19 20.63
N ARG A 389 -7.11 -15.41 20.08
CA ARG A 389 -7.71 -16.55 20.76
C ARG A 389 -6.86 -17.80 20.66
N ASN A 390 -7.06 -18.69 21.62
CA ASN A 390 -6.57 -20.07 21.62
C ASN A 390 -7.72 -21.01 22.02
N LYS A 391 -7.42 -22.29 22.30
CA LYS A 391 -8.46 -23.30 22.62
C LYS A 391 -9.26 -23.01 23.90
N ASP A 392 -8.72 -22.22 24.81
CA ASP A 392 -9.27 -22.01 26.17
C ASP A 392 -9.63 -20.56 26.48
N SER A 393 -9.22 -19.60 25.64
CA SER A 393 -9.36 -18.18 25.90
C SER A 393 -9.47 -17.35 24.62
N GLU A 394 -10.13 -16.21 24.74
CA GLU A 394 -10.23 -15.19 23.69
C GLU A 394 -10.04 -13.83 24.34
N ILE A 395 -9.12 -13.02 23.82
CA ILE A 395 -8.90 -11.64 24.21
C ILE A 395 -9.35 -10.77 23.06
N GLY A 396 -10.23 -9.82 23.34
CA GLY A 396 -10.73 -8.85 22.39
C GLY A 396 -10.36 -7.42 22.78
N VAL A 397 -10.07 -6.59 21.79
CA VAL A 397 -9.76 -5.17 21.95
C VAL A 397 -10.53 -4.38 20.90
N GLU A 398 -11.16 -3.28 21.31
CA GLU A 398 -11.78 -2.29 20.43
C GLU A 398 -11.70 -0.91 21.05
N GLY A 399 -11.76 0.14 20.24
CA GLY A 399 -11.74 1.50 20.76
C GLY A 399 -11.38 2.55 19.74
N GLU A 400 -11.13 3.74 20.24
CA GLU A 400 -10.74 4.89 19.45
C GLU A 400 -9.79 5.82 20.20
N VAL A 401 -8.99 6.56 19.45
CA VAL A 401 -8.14 7.64 19.94
C VAL A 401 -8.47 8.91 19.20
N THR A 402 -8.90 9.94 19.92
CA THR A 402 -9.12 11.30 19.41
C THR A 402 -8.03 12.24 19.94
N PHE A 403 -7.94 13.45 19.36
CA PHE A 403 -6.89 14.40 19.70
C PHE A 403 -7.43 15.82 19.98
N PRO A 404 -8.33 16.01 20.96
CA PRO A 404 -8.77 17.34 21.36
C PRO A 404 -7.56 18.18 21.79
N ASP A 405 -7.46 19.40 21.24
CA ASP A 405 -6.33 20.33 21.46
C ASP A 405 -4.94 19.68 21.23
N GLY A 406 -4.88 18.71 20.30
CA GLY A 406 -3.64 17.98 19.96
C GLY A 406 -3.20 16.95 21.01
N LYS A 407 -3.99 16.71 22.07
CA LYS A 407 -3.67 15.76 23.13
C LYS A 407 -4.46 14.47 22.96
N PRO A 408 -3.83 13.28 23.09
CA PRO A 408 -4.54 12.03 22.90
C PRO A 408 -5.59 11.80 23.99
N GLU A 409 -6.81 11.50 23.58
CA GLU A 409 -7.88 10.96 24.41
C GLU A 409 -8.22 9.54 23.91
N VAL A 410 -8.24 8.57 24.81
CA VAL A 410 -8.40 7.14 24.46
C VAL A 410 -9.68 6.61 25.09
N ASN A 411 -10.52 5.99 24.28
CA ASN A 411 -11.67 5.22 24.73
C ASN A 411 -11.52 3.79 24.21
N MET A 412 -11.17 2.85 25.07
CA MET A 412 -10.83 1.48 24.70
C MET A 412 -11.55 0.48 25.58
N THR A 413 -12.00 -0.62 25.00
CA THR A 413 -12.50 -1.78 25.72
C THR A 413 -11.60 -2.96 25.43
N ILE A 414 -11.12 -3.59 26.50
CA ILE A 414 -10.48 -4.90 26.46
C ILE A 414 -11.40 -5.88 27.16
N ASP A 415 -11.64 -7.05 26.60
CA ASP A 415 -12.32 -8.14 27.30
C ASP A 415 -11.63 -9.48 27.05
N ALA A 416 -11.79 -10.40 28.00
CA ALA A 416 -11.25 -11.73 27.90
C ALA A 416 -12.29 -12.78 28.32
N ALA A 417 -12.55 -13.74 27.43
CA ALA A 417 -13.17 -15.01 27.78
C ALA A 417 -12.10 -16.00 28.25
N GLY A 418 -12.41 -16.79 29.28
CA GLY A 418 -11.48 -17.80 29.78
C GLY A 418 -10.24 -17.24 30.50
N TYR A 419 -10.27 -15.99 30.98
CA TYR A 419 -9.15 -15.37 31.70
C TYR A 419 -8.65 -16.22 32.88
N ASP A 420 -9.57 -16.87 33.60
CA ASP A 420 -9.23 -17.72 34.73
C ASP A 420 -8.41 -18.93 34.31
N LYS A 421 -8.67 -19.49 33.12
CA LYS A 421 -7.83 -20.56 32.57
C LYS A 421 -6.42 -20.10 32.22
N ILE A 422 -6.25 -18.84 31.81
CA ILE A 422 -4.92 -18.26 31.58
C ILE A 422 -4.17 -18.15 32.90
N VAL A 423 -4.84 -17.67 33.96
CA VAL A 423 -4.25 -17.57 35.31
C VAL A 423 -3.90 -18.95 35.86
N GLU A 424 -4.79 -19.94 35.73
CA GLU A 424 -4.56 -21.33 36.16
C GLU A 424 -3.38 -21.96 35.43
N ALA A 425 -3.27 -21.78 34.11
CA ALA A 425 -2.15 -22.28 33.33
C ALA A 425 -0.82 -21.66 33.78
N LEU A 426 -0.81 -20.35 34.05
CA LEU A 426 0.37 -19.64 34.55
C LEU A 426 0.73 -20.07 35.98
N GLN A 427 -0.26 -20.30 36.84
CA GLN A 427 -0.07 -20.81 38.20
C GLN A 427 0.55 -22.21 38.20
N ALA A 428 0.04 -23.11 37.36
CA ALA A 428 0.58 -24.46 37.20
C ALA A 428 2.03 -24.42 36.71
N ALA A 429 2.32 -23.55 35.74
CA ALA A 429 3.68 -23.35 35.23
C ALA A 429 4.63 -22.77 36.29
N ALA A 430 4.17 -21.82 37.10
CA ALA A 430 4.97 -21.19 38.15
C ALA A 430 5.48 -22.17 39.22
N ALA A 431 4.83 -23.33 39.39
CA ALA A 431 5.30 -24.37 40.29
C ALA A 431 6.63 -25.01 39.85
N THR A 432 6.93 -24.97 38.55
CA THR A 432 8.11 -25.62 37.95
C THR A 432 9.04 -24.65 37.22
N ASP A 433 8.57 -23.45 36.89
CA ASP A 433 9.34 -22.43 36.15
C ASP A 433 9.27 -21.06 36.85
N PRO A 434 10.38 -20.56 37.42
CA PRO A 434 10.44 -19.24 38.04
C PRO A 434 10.07 -18.08 37.10
N GLN A 435 10.34 -18.22 35.80
CA GLN A 435 9.99 -17.22 34.79
C GLN A 435 8.47 -17.12 34.61
N ALA A 436 7.72 -18.21 34.74
CA ALA A 436 6.26 -18.16 34.76
C ALA A 436 5.74 -17.46 36.04
N GLY A 437 6.37 -17.75 37.18
CA GLY A 437 6.01 -17.18 38.48
C GLY A 437 6.10 -15.65 38.55
N GLN A 438 7.00 -15.02 37.78
CA GLN A 438 7.17 -13.56 37.78
C GLN A 438 5.93 -12.81 37.22
N TYR A 439 5.15 -13.45 36.36
CA TYR A 439 4.00 -12.82 35.70
C TYR A 439 2.70 -12.98 36.49
N LEU A 440 2.63 -13.96 37.39
CA LEU A 440 1.40 -14.30 38.12
C LEU A 440 0.87 -13.15 38.99
N PRO A 441 1.70 -12.45 39.80
CA PRO A 441 1.21 -11.31 40.59
C PRO A 441 0.61 -10.20 39.72
N ALA A 442 1.21 -9.93 38.55
CA ALA A 442 0.71 -8.93 37.62
C ALA A 442 -0.64 -9.33 37.02
N MET A 443 -0.82 -10.59 36.61
CA MET A 443 -2.11 -11.10 36.10
C MET A 443 -3.21 -11.00 37.14
N LEU A 444 -2.94 -11.40 38.39
CA LEU A 444 -3.93 -11.28 39.47
C LEU A 444 -4.29 -9.81 39.76
N ALA A 445 -3.31 -8.91 39.73
CA ALA A 445 -3.55 -7.48 39.91
C ALA A 445 -4.42 -6.90 38.77
N VAL A 446 -4.14 -7.26 37.51
CA VAL A 446 -4.93 -6.83 36.35
C VAL A 446 -6.38 -7.30 36.46
N LYS A 447 -6.62 -8.56 36.86
CA LYS A 447 -7.97 -9.09 37.13
C LYS A 447 -8.73 -8.26 38.16
N GLY A 448 -8.04 -7.75 39.19
CA GLY A 448 -8.63 -6.94 40.25
C GLY A 448 -9.30 -5.64 39.76
N PHE A 449 -8.89 -5.13 38.60
CA PHE A 449 -9.51 -3.95 37.97
C PHE A 449 -10.63 -4.30 36.99
N ALA A 450 -10.85 -5.58 36.71
CA ALA A 450 -11.82 -6.03 35.72
C ALA A 450 -13.25 -6.03 36.27
N LYS A 451 -14.21 -5.80 35.39
CA LYS A 451 -15.62 -6.10 35.63
C LYS A 451 -15.94 -7.47 35.04
N THR A 452 -16.57 -8.36 35.82
CA THR A 452 -17.11 -9.61 35.28
C THR A 452 -18.45 -9.33 34.61
N LEU A 453 -18.61 -9.77 33.37
CA LEU A 453 -19.82 -9.67 32.56
C LEU A 453 -20.75 -10.87 32.82
N PRO A 454 -22.06 -10.77 32.50
CA PRO A 454 -23.02 -11.86 32.73
C PRO A 454 -22.68 -13.17 31.99
N ASP A 455 -21.95 -13.09 30.88
CA ASP A 455 -21.49 -14.24 30.09
C ASP A 455 -20.18 -14.87 30.62
N GLY A 456 -19.66 -14.35 31.75
CA GLY A 456 -18.44 -14.82 32.37
C GLY A 456 -17.15 -14.21 31.81
N ARG A 457 -17.22 -13.30 30.82
CA ARG A 457 -16.04 -12.54 30.37
C ARG A 457 -15.60 -11.55 31.44
N VAL A 458 -14.32 -11.24 31.47
CA VAL A 458 -13.78 -10.11 32.24
C VAL A 458 -13.54 -8.94 31.29
N GLN A 459 -13.86 -7.72 31.71
CA GLN A 459 -13.78 -6.51 30.88
C GLN A 459 -13.06 -5.37 31.60
N TRP A 460 -12.26 -4.64 30.84
CA TRP A 460 -11.65 -3.37 31.20
C TRP A 460 -12.08 -2.30 30.18
N ALA A 461 -13.00 -1.43 30.58
CA ALA A 461 -13.28 -0.19 29.86
C ALA A 461 -12.27 0.87 30.31
N ILE A 462 -11.32 1.19 29.45
CA ILE A 462 -10.21 2.10 29.70
C ILE A 462 -10.53 3.45 29.06
N ASN A 463 -10.55 4.50 29.88
CA ASN A 463 -10.69 5.88 29.42
C ASN A 463 -9.46 6.67 29.85
N ARG A 464 -8.72 7.22 28.89
CA ARG A 464 -7.64 8.19 29.15
C ARG A 464 -8.08 9.54 28.63
N ALA A 465 -8.25 10.52 29.51
CA ALA A 465 -8.60 11.88 29.10
C ALA A 465 -7.38 12.66 28.59
N ALA A 466 -7.63 13.75 27.88
CA ALA A 466 -6.60 14.64 27.33
C ALA A 466 -5.68 15.27 28.41
N ASP A 467 -6.15 15.37 29.65
CA ASP A 467 -5.38 15.82 30.82
C ASP A 467 -4.42 14.75 31.38
N GLY A 468 -4.37 13.57 30.76
CA GLY A 468 -3.51 12.46 31.16
C GLY A 468 -4.06 11.59 32.28
N SER A 469 -5.25 11.88 32.81
CA SER A 469 -5.94 11.01 33.78
C SER A 469 -6.41 9.70 33.13
N VAL A 470 -6.41 8.63 33.91
CA VAL A 470 -6.77 7.28 33.45
C VAL A 470 -7.81 6.68 34.38
N ARG A 471 -8.90 6.20 33.79
CA ARG A 471 -9.96 5.45 34.46
C ARG A 471 -10.08 4.06 33.86
N VAL A 472 -10.39 3.09 34.72
CA VAL A 472 -10.73 1.72 34.31
C VAL A 472 -12.06 1.35 34.95
N ASN A 473 -13.05 1.00 34.13
CA ASN A 473 -14.42 0.71 34.59
C ASN A 473 -15.01 1.83 35.47
N GLY A 474 -14.69 3.08 35.15
CA GLY A 474 -15.09 4.28 35.90
C GLY A 474 -14.24 4.61 37.13
N VAL A 475 -13.38 3.69 37.60
CA VAL A 475 -12.49 3.88 38.75
C VAL A 475 -11.22 4.63 38.33
N MET A 476 -10.86 5.68 39.07
CA MET A 476 -9.64 6.45 38.81
C MET A 476 -8.39 5.64 39.17
N LEU A 477 -7.51 5.42 38.20
CA LEU A 477 -6.23 4.73 38.38
C LEU A 477 -5.06 5.72 38.41
N LYS A 478 -5.13 6.78 37.60
CA LYS A 478 -4.15 7.86 37.55
C LYS A 478 -4.87 9.21 37.50
N PRO A 479 -4.59 10.17 38.38
CA PRO A 479 -5.14 11.52 38.29
C PRO A 479 -4.58 12.28 37.07
N ALA A 480 -5.12 13.46 36.81
CA ALA A 480 -4.61 14.36 35.77
C ALA A 480 -3.12 14.68 35.99
N ASP A 481 -2.39 14.86 34.89
CA ASP A 481 -1.01 15.31 34.96
C ASP A 481 -0.95 16.73 35.53
N PRO A 482 0.05 17.05 36.36
CA PRO A 482 0.22 18.40 36.87
C PRO A 482 0.42 19.38 35.69
N PRO A 483 -0.11 20.61 35.79
CA PRO A 483 0.09 21.62 34.74
C PRO A 483 1.60 21.84 34.55
N THR A 484 2.05 21.80 33.30
CA THR A 484 3.42 22.16 32.95
C THR A 484 3.62 23.63 33.32
N PRO A 485 4.66 24.01 34.09
CA PRO A 485 4.93 25.41 34.33
C PRO A 485 5.14 26.10 32.98
N GLU A 486 4.42 27.20 32.74
CA GLU A 486 4.72 28.07 31.60
C GLU A 486 6.20 28.45 31.67
N ALA A 487 6.92 28.33 30.56
CA ALA A 487 8.26 28.87 30.47
C ALA A 487 8.12 30.39 30.56
N ASP A 488 8.26 30.92 31.77
CA ASP A 488 8.29 32.37 32.02
C ASP A 488 9.31 32.99 31.07
N GLU A 489 8.82 33.94 30.28
CA GLU A 489 9.62 34.90 29.55
C GLU A 489 10.59 35.56 30.52
N LEU A 490 11.86 35.16 30.47
CA LEU A 490 12.95 35.95 31.04
C LEU A 490 13.16 37.18 30.15
N GLN A 491 12.34 38.21 30.36
CA GLN A 491 12.70 39.58 30.03
C GLN A 491 13.18 40.31 31.28
N ASP A 492 14.51 40.48 31.28
CA ASP A 492 15.23 41.74 31.47
C ASP A 492 16.06 41.93 32.76
N GLY A 493 17.30 42.37 32.53
CA GLY A 493 18.13 43.06 33.50
C GLY A 493 19.50 42.46 33.81
N GLY A 494 20.52 42.64 32.94
CA GLY A 494 21.91 42.54 33.39
C GLY A 494 23.01 42.43 32.34
N VAL A 495 23.35 43.55 31.69
CA VAL A 495 24.54 43.71 30.83
C VAL A 495 25.83 43.39 31.59
N SER A 496 26.68 42.51 31.05
CA SER A 496 28.15 42.69 31.00
C SER A 496 28.82 41.63 30.10
N GLU A 497 29.27 42.06 28.92
CA GLU A 497 30.48 41.53 28.25
C GLU A 497 31.67 42.44 28.63
N PRO A 498 32.96 42.06 28.44
CA PRO A 498 33.49 40.97 27.60
C PRO A 498 34.58 40.08 28.25
N GLY A 499 34.76 38.87 27.71
CA GLY A 499 35.84 37.95 28.10
C GLY A 499 36.21 36.99 26.98
N GLN A 500 37.06 37.47 26.08
CA GLN A 500 37.69 36.83 24.92
C GLN A 500 38.37 35.49 25.24
N GLY A 501 38.16 34.44 24.42
CA GLY A 501 38.84 33.16 24.58
C GLY A 501 38.40 32.03 23.62
N ASP A 502 38.68 32.23 22.33
CA ASP A 502 39.04 31.27 21.26
C ASP A 502 38.68 29.76 21.35
N GLY A 503 38.19 29.22 20.22
CA GLY A 503 38.53 27.84 19.79
C GLY A 503 37.41 26.80 19.59
N GLY A 504 36.78 26.80 18.40
CA GLY A 504 36.80 25.61 17.53
C GLY A 504 35.71 24.52 17.63
N ALA A 505 35.18 24.19 16.44
CA ALA A 505 34.66 22.91 15.95
C ALA A 505 33.15 22.59 16.06
N ILE A 506 32.49 22.92 14.95
CA ILE A 506 31.31 22.30 14.34
C ILE A 506 31.52 20.79 14.15
N LEU A 507 30.52 19.95 14.47
CA LEU A 507 30.22 18.72 13.73
C LEU A 507 28.72 18.37 13.77
N ALA A 508 28.23 17.98 12.59
CA ALA A 508 26.85 17.75 12.17
C ALA A 508 26.29 16.38 12.63
N PRO A 509 24.97 16.12 12.46
CA PRO A 509 24.27 14.96 13.02
C PRO A 509 24.36 13.71 12.13
N GLN A 510 24.29 12.53 12.78
CA GLN A 510 24.03 11.24 12.14
C GLN A 510 22.55 10.97 11.99
#